data_AF-A0A9P5XVI7-F1
#
_entry.id   AF-A0A9P5XVI7-F1
#
_cell.length_a   1.000
_cell.length_b   1.000
_cell.length_c   1.000
_cell.angle_alpha   90.00
_cell.angle_beta   90.00
_cell.angle_gamma   90.00
#
_symmetry.space_group_name_H-M   'P 1'
#
loop_
_entity.id
_entity.type
_entity.pdbx_description
1 polymer ?
#
loop_
_entity_poly.entity_id
_entity_poly.type
_entity_poly.pdbx_seq_one_letter_code
_entity_poly.pdbx_strand_id
1 'polypeptide(L)'
;MSSPPSYTSITGCPKCQTHHDMDALPDHWRPPATEKRGFTARVHLFFFRILCLLSIGHRSLRHTYPHITCGQQLWDESRALLQNRVENTTVVCGLLLATTAVFLTTLPPSQPTLDYLVVGPYICILLSFGLALGGLIMGSAIIFVTSTCNVEWFINKWTRSRSRLYCILFLVSYPHISVAISGSLCAIGIALAASFSENRLISIGSVFVVLFPTATVSLFAWITIM
;
A
#
# COMPACT_ATOMS: atom_id res chain seq x y z
N MET A 1 27.62 -6.84 8.77
CA MET A 1 27.83 -5.73 7.81
C MET A 1 27.78 -6.33 6.42
N SER A 2 26.61 -6.28 5.78
CA SER A 2 26.40 -6.71 4.40
C SER A 2 26.80 -5.56 3.47
N SER A 3 27.75 -5.82 2.59
CA SER A 3 28.15 -4.88 1.54
C SER A 3 26.93 -4.50 0.67
N PRO A 4 26.74 -3.22 0.31
CA PRO A 4 25.68 -2.84 -0.62
C PRO A 4 25.91 -3.54 -1.97
N PRO A 5 24.84 -3.99 -2.66
CA PRO A 5 25.00 -4.60 -3.98
C PRO A 5 25.61 -3.57 -4.93
N SER A 6 26.76 -3.92 -5.49
CA SER A 6 27.39 -3.18 -6.58
C SER A 6 26.45 -3.18 -7.78
N TYR A 7 25.89 -2.01 -8.12
CA TYR A 7 25.18 -1.79 -9.37
C TYR A 7 26.17 -1.89 -10.53
N THR A 8 26.46 -3.10 -10.98
CA THR A 8 27.12 -3.33 -12.26
C THR A 8 26.22 -2.75 -13.34
N SER A 9 26.69 -1.69 -14.01
CA SER A 9 25.95 -1.09 -15.12
C SER A 9 25.69 -2.17 -16.16
N ILE A 10 24.43 -2.55 -16.35
CA ILE A 10 23.99 -3.51 -17.37
C ILE A 10 24.09 -2.80 -18.73
N THR A 11 25.31 -2.62 -19.23
CA THR A 11 25.60 -2.00 -20.53
C THR A 11 25.50 -2.98 -21.70
N GLY A 12 25.07 -4.23 -21.44
CA GLY A 12 25.08 -5.31 -22.42
C GLY A 12 23.75 -5.63 -23.11
N CYS A 13 22.63 -4.98 -22.78
CA CYS A 13 21.37 -5.22 -23.49
C CYS A 13 21.18 -4.18 -24.60
N PRO A 14 21.40 -4.51 -25.88
CA PRO A 14 21.27 -3.55 -26.98
C PRO A 14 19.86 -2.96 -27.11
N LYS A 15 18.83 -3.64 -26.58
CA LYS A 15 17.45 -3.14 -26.52
C LYS A 15 17.24 -2.01 -25.50
N CYS A 16 18.14 -1.84 -24.53
CA CYS A 16 18.01 -0.82 -23.49
C CYS A 16 18.87 0.42 -23.75
N GLN A 17 19.75 0.38 -24.76
CA GLN A 17 20.62 1.49 -25.14
C GLN A 17 19.97 2.52 -26.06
N THR A 18 18.80 2.22 -26.64
CA THR A 18 17.95 3.24 -27.27
C THR A 18 17.21 4.04 -26.19
N HIS A 19 17.96 4.74 -25.35
CA HIS A 19 17.52 5.61 -24.26
C HIS A 19 16.75 6.87 -24.76
N HIS A 20 16.41 6.91 -26.05
CA HIS A 20 15.76 8.03 -26.74
C HIS A 20 14.33 7.77 -27.17
N ASP A 21 13.81 6.54 -27.09
CA ASP A 21 12.42 6.22 -27.49
C ASP A 21 11.47 6.17 -26.28
N MET A 22 11.55 7.21 -25.44
CA MET A 22 10.59 7.46 -24.35
C MET A 22 9.15 7.71 -24.87
N ASP A 23 8.98 7.80 -26.19
CA ASP A 23 7.71 7.92 -26.90
C ASP A 23 7.08 6.55 -27.22
N ALA A 24 7.80 5.44 -27.09
CA ALA A 24 7.30 4.09 -27.37
C ALA A 24 6.38 3.48 -26.29
N LEU A 25 6.09 4.21 -25.20
CA LEU A 25 5.20 3.71 -24.15
C LEU A 25 3.79 3.49 -24.72
N PRO A 26 3.20 2.28 -24.63
CA PRO A 26 1.86 2.03 -25.16
C PRO A 26 0.84 2.96 -24.53
N ASP A 27 -0.15 3.41 -25.29
CA ASP A 27 -1.13 4.40 -24.81
C ASP A 27 -1.84 3.98 -23.51
N HIS A 28 -2.00 2.68 -23.27
CA HIS A 28 -2.64 2.18 -22.06
C HIS A 28 -1.79 2.27 -20.78
N TRP A 29 -0.48 2.49 -20.91
CA TRP A 29 0.44 2.72 -19.78
C TRP A 29 0.65 4.19 -19.47
N ARG A 30 0.35 5.06 -20.44
CA ARG A 30 0.49 6.50 -20.27
C ARG A 30 -0.48 6.98 -19.18
N PRO A 31 -0.06 7.90 -18.29
CA PRO A 31 -0.98 8.50 -17.33
C PRO A 31 -2.16 9.13 -18.07
N PRO A 32 -3.36 9.16 -17.45
CA PRO A 32 -4.53 9.78 -18.05
C PRO A 32 -4.18 11.20 -18.49
N ALA A 33 -4.33 11.48 -19.79
CA ALA A 33 -3.90 12.74 -20.40
C ALA A 33 -4.54 13.92 -19.67
N THR A 34 -3.70 14.86 -19.24
CA THR A 34 -4.09 16.12 -18.57
C THR A 34 -4.87 17.08 -19.48
N GLU A 35 -5.08 16.71 -20.75
CA GLU A 35 -5.75 17.52 -21.75
C GLU A 35 -7.19 17.89 -21.34
N LYS A 36 -7.84 17.06 -20.52
CA LYS A 36 -9.08 17.44 -19.83
C LYS A 36 -8.77 18.24 -18.57
N ARG A 37 -8.79 19.58 -18.68
CA ARG A 37 -8.64 20.56 -17.57
C ARG A 37 -9.83 20.54 -16.57
N GLY A 38 -10.16 19.38 -16.02
CA GLY A 38 -11.25 19.20 -15.05
C GLY A 38 -10.76 18.80 -13.65
N PHE A 39 -11.57 19.08 -12.62
CA PHE A 39 -11.35 18.56 -11.26
C PHE A 39 -11.30 17.02 -11.24
N THR A 40 -12.19 16.37 -11.99
CA THR A 40 -12.24 14.90 -12.14
C THR A 40 -10.94 14.32 -12.70
N ALA A 41 -10.31 15.00 -13.66
CA ALA A 41 -9.02 14.58 -14.23
C ALA A 41 -7.89 14.66 -13.19
N ARG A 42 -7.89 15.70 -12.33
CA ARG A 42 -6.93 15.83 -11.22
C ARG A 42 -7.10 14.72 -10.20
N VAL A 43 -8.33 14.42 -9.79
CA VAL A 43 -8.62 13.33 -8.84
C VAL A 43 -8.19 11.98 -9.43
N HIS A 44 -8.50 11.71 -10.68
CA HIS A 44 -8.13 10.46 -11.35
C HIS A 44 -6.61 10.32 -11.48
N LEU A 45 -5.89 11.39 -11.83
CA LEU A 45 -4.43 11.40 -11.88
C LEU A 45 -3.81 11.18 -10.51
N PHE A 46 -4.36 11.82 -9.47
CA PHE A 46 -3.93 11.64 -8.09
C PHE A 46 -4.11 10.18 -7.64
N PHE A 47 -5.29 9.61 -7.87
CA PHE A 47 -5.58 8.22 -7.55
C PHE A 47 -4.64 7.25 -8.29
N PHE A 48 -4.41 7.47 -9.59
CA PHE A 48 -3.46 6.68 -10.37
C PHE A 48 -2.03 6.76 -9.82
N ARG A 49 -1.57 7.96 -9.43
CA ARG A 49 -0.25 8.16 -8.83
C ARG A 49 -0.12 7.44 -7.50
N ILE A 50 -1.13 7.54 -6.63
CA ILE A 50 -1.16 6.82 -5.35
C ILE A 50 -1.10 5.31 -5.58
N LEU A 51 -1.90 4.78 -6.51
CA LEU A 51 -1.86 3.36 -6.85
C LEU A 51 -0.50 2.91 -7.42
N CYS A 52 0.11 3.69 -8.30
CA CYS A 52 1.45 3.38 -8.82
C CYS A 52 2.51 3.42 -7.70
N LEU A 53 2.38 4.39 -6.79
CA LEU A 53 3.32 4.55 -5.70
C LEU A 53 3.19 3.43 -4.67
N LEU A 54 1.97 3.04 -4.31
CA LEU A 54 1.75 1.93 -3.37
C LEU A 54 2.16 0.58 -3.96
N SER A 55 1.86 0.33 -5.23
CA SER A 55 2.22 -0.93 -5.88
C SER A 55 3.72 -1.01 -6.21
N ILE A 56 4.24 -0.04 -6.95
CA ILE A 56 5.58 -0.13 -7.56
C ILE A 56 6.61 0.75 -6.84
N GLY A 57 6.18 1.67 -5.98
CA GLY A 57 7.07 2.62 -5.29
C GLY A 57 7.46 3.83 -6.12
N HIS A 58 6.85 4.00 -7.31
CA HIS A 58 7.16 5.10 -8.22
C HIS A 58 5.88 5.84 -8.64
N ARG A 59 5.99 7.16 -8.85
CA ARG A 59 4.85 8.01 -9.27
C ARG A 59 4.37 7.72 -10.70
N SER A 60 5.16 7.01 -11.50
CA SER A 60 4.82 6.67 -12.88
C SER A 60 5.37 5.30 -13.26
N LEU A 61 4.67 4.64 -14.19
CA LEU A 61 5.10 3.37 -14.78
C LEU A 61 6.24 3.53 -15.79
N ARG A 62 6.65 4.77 -16.10
CA ARG A 62 7.62 5.07 -17.16
C ARG A 62 8.99 4.45 -16.86
N HIS A 63 9.40 4.48 -15.60
CA HIS A 63 10.66 3.87 -15.17
C HIS A 63 10.56 2.35 -15.14
N THR A 64 9.39 1.80 -14.83
CA THR A 64 9.18 0.35 -14.66
C THR A 64 9.04 -0.38 -15.99
N TYR A 65 8.51 0.29 -17.02
CA TYR A 65 8.27 -0.34 -18.31
C TYR A 65 9.55 -0.91 -18.97
N PRO A 66 10.68 -0.19 -19.02
CA PRO A 66 11.95 -0.77 -19.45
C PRO A 66 12.36 -1.98 -18.62
N HIS A 67 12.27 -1.93 -17.30
CA HIS A 67 12.63 -3.08 -16.44
C HIS A 67 11.80 -4.34 -16.74
N ILE A 68 10.54 -4.16 -17.12
CA ILE A 68 9.64 -5.26 -17.48
C ILE A 68 9.94 -5.81 -18.89
N THR A 69 10.40 -4.98 -19.81
CA THR A 69 10.58 -5.33 -21.24
C THR A 69 12.03 -5.67 -21.63
N CYS A 70 13.02 -5.22 -20.86
CA CYS A 70 14.44 -5.34 -21.20
C CYS A 70 15.09 -6.69 -20.85
N GLY A 71 14.47 -7.52 -20.01
CA GLY A 71 14.98 -8.86 -19.70
C GLY A 71 14.48 -9.45 -18.40
N GLN A 72 14.54 -10.79 -18.31
CA GLN A 72 14.06 -11.57 -17.16
C GLN A 72 14.73 -11.15 -15.84
N GLN A 73 16.03 -10.83 -15.86
CA GLN A 73 16.77 -10.48 -14.65
C GLN A 73 16.28 -9.19 -13.97
N LEU A 74 15.97 -8.15 -14.74
CA LEU A 74 15.44 -6.88 -14.22
C LEU A 74 14.00 -7.04 -13.71
N TRP A 75 13.24 -7.90 -14.37
CA TRP A 75 11.92 -8.31 -13.91
C TRP A 75 12.00 -9.02 -12.57
N ASP A 76 12.91 -9.99 -12.42
CA ASP A 76 13.07 -10.76 -11.18
C ASP A 76 13.47 -9.86 -10.01
N GLU A 77 14.36 -8.88 -10.22
CA GLU A 77 14.72 -7.88 -9.21
C GLU A 77 13.51 -7.02 -8.81
N SER A 78 12.78 -6.49 -9.79
CA SER A 78 11.58 -5.67 -9.53
C SER A 78 10.48 -6.46 -8.81
N ARG A 79 10.31 -7.73 -9.19
CA ARG A 79 9.37 -8.67 -8.59
C ARG A 79 9.78 -8.99 -7.15
N ALA A 80 11.06 -9.24 -6.89
CA ALA A 80 11.57 -9.50 -5.54
C ALA A 80 11.34 -8.30 -4.60
N LEU A 81 11.54 -7.07 -5.09
CA LEU A 81 11.24 -5.85 -4.33
C LEU A 81 9.75 -5.73 -4.02
N LEU A 82 8.88 -6.01 -4.99
CA LEU A 82 7.44 -6.03 -4.77
C LEU A 82 7.04 -7.10 -3.74
N GLN A 83 7.54 -8.31 -3.90
CA GLN A 83 7.24 -9.44 -3.02
C GLN A 83 7.67 -9.12 -1.58
N ASN A 84 8.87 -8.59 -1.37
CA ASN A 84 9.35 -8.18 -0.04
C ASN A 84 8.44 -7.10 0.60
N ARG A 85 7.95 -6.13 -0.18
CA ARG A 85 7.01 -5.10 0.35
C ARG A 85 5.68 -5.71 0.76
N VAL A 86 5.14 -6.61 -0.05
CA VAL A 86 3.87 -7.29 0.23
C VAL A 86 4.02 -8.23 1.42
N GLU A 87 5.13 -8.96 1.54
CA GLU A 87 5.45 -9.82 2.67
C GLU A 87 5.52 -9.01 3.97
N ASN A 88 6.30 -7.93 4.00
CA ASN A 88 6.38 -7.05 5.18
C ASN A 88 5.00 -6.49 5.56
N THR A 89 4.19 -6.11 4.57
CA THR A 89 2.84 -5.60 4.81
C THR A 89 1.90 -6.69 5.35
N THR A 90 2.02 -7.91 4.84
CA THR A 90 1.27 -9.10 5.31
C THR A 90 1.62 -9.43 6.76
N VAL A 91 2.89 -9.31 7.15
CA VAL A 91 3.30 -9.45 8.56
C VAL A 91 2.63 -8.40 9.44
N VAL A 92 2.62 -7.13 9.01
CA VAL A 92 1.93 -6.05 9.75
C VAL A 92 0.42 -6.29 9.82
N CYS A 93 -0.23 -6.78 8.76
CA CYS A 93 -1.64 -7.22 8.80
C CYS A 93 -1.86 -8.26 9.89
N GLY A 94 -0.99 -9.28 9.97
CA GLY A 94 -1.10 -10.36 10.95
C GLY A 94 -0.98 -9.86 12.38
N LEU A 95 -0.07 -8.91 12.63
CA LEU A 95 0.08 -8.27 13.94
C LEU A 95 -1.17 -7.45 14.30
N LEU A 96 -1.66 -6.61 13.39
CA LEU A 96 -2.90 -5.84 13.60
C LEU A 96 -4.10 -6.75 13.83
N LEU A 97 -4.21 -7.84 13.09
CA LEU A 97 -5.27 -8.84 13.24
C LEU A 97 -5.23 -9.48 14.62
N ALA A 98 -4.05 -9.90 15.09
CA ALA A 98 -3.89 -10.46 16.43
C ALA A 98 -4.22 -9.44 17.52
N THR A 99 -3.74 -8.21 17.42
CA THR A 99 -4.02 -7.14 18.38
C THR A 99 -5.51 -6.82 18.45
N THR A 100 -6.18 -6.67 17.30
CA THR A 100 -7.63 -6.42 17.27
C THR A 100 -8.44 -7.61 17.76
N ALA A 101 -8.01 -8.85 17.48
CA ALA A 101 -8.62 -10.05 18.04
C ALA A 101 -8.54 -10.09 19.58
N VAL A 102 -7.40 -9.68 20.16
CA VAL A 102 -7.26 -9.57 21.61
C VAL A 102 -8.27 -8.58 22.16
N PHE A 103 -8.40 -7.37 21.59
CA PHE A 103 -9.41 -6.42 22.04
C PHE A 103 -10.85 -6.95 21.90
N LEU A 104 -11.16 -7.70 20.85
CA LEU A 104 -12.50 -8.25 20.66
C LEU A 104 -12.84 -9.41 21.61
N THR A 105 -11.83 -10.15 22.10
CA THR A 105 -12.02 -11.37 22.89
C THR A 105 -11.73 -11.21 24.38
N THR A 106 -11.06 -10.12 24.77
CA THR A 106 -10.70 -9.85 26.18
C THR A 106 -11.64 -8.83 26.81
N LEU A 107 -12.04 -9.10 28.05
CA LEU A 107 -12.76 -8.14 28.87
C LEU A 107 -11.84 -6.98 29.28
N PRO A 108 -12.31 -5.72 29.26
CA PRO A 108 -11.50 -4.58 29.64
C PRO A 108 -11.07 -4.71 31.12
N PRO A 109 -9.82 -4.34 31.45
CA PRO A 109 -9.22 -4.60 32.77
C PRO A 109 -9.93 -3.87 33.93
N SER A 110 -10.60 -2.73 33.68
CA SER A 110 -11.55 -2.11 34.61
C SER A 110 -12.34 -0.99 33.92
N GLN A 111 -13.63 -0.86 34.23
CA GLN A 111 -14.53 0.15 33.64
C GLN A 111 -14.05 1.62 33.70
N PRO A 112 -13.37 2.12 34.76
CA PRO A 112 -12.93 3.51 34.77
C PRO A 112 -11.69 3.80 33.89
N THR A 113 -10.93 2.78 33.47
CA THR A 113 -9.63 3.00 32.82
C THR A 113 -9.69 3.00 31.30
N LEU A 114 -10.37 2.04 30.66
CA LEU A 114 -10.45 1.96 29.20
C LEU A 114 -11.61 1.04 28.77
N ASP A 115 -12.83 1.57 28.65
CA ASP A 115 -13.96 0.78 28.16
C ASP A 115 -14.05 0.82 26.63
N TYR A 116 -13.41 -0.17 25.99
CA TYR A 116 -13.47 -0.36 24.54
C TYR A 116 -14.65 -1.24 24.09
N LEU A 117 -15.52 -1.68 24.99
CA LEU A 117 -16.76 -2.40 24.65
C LEU A 117 -17.93 -1.47 24.33
N VAL A 118 -17.78 -0.17 24.59
CA VAL A 118 -18.73 0.83 24.12
C VAL A 118 -18.89 0.72 22.60
N VAL A 119 -20.14 0.87 22.13
CA VAL A 119 -20.56 0.63 20.74
C VAL A 119 -19.62 1.30 19.72
N GLY A 120 -19.21 2.55 19.95
CA GLY A 120 -18.33 3.30 19.05
C GLY A 120 -16.96 2.64 18.86
N PRO A 121 -16.11 2.60 19.92
CA PRO A 121 -14.83 1.89 19.89
C PRO A 121 -14.92 0.46 19.37
N TYR A 122 -15.93 -0.29 19.78
CA TYR A 122 -16.11 -1.68 19.39
C TYR A 122 -16.33 -1.84 17.88
N ILE A 123 -17.18 -1.01 17.26
CA ILE A 123 -17.39 -1.02 15.80
C ILE A 123 -16.09 -0.68 15.06
N CYS A 124 -15.32 0.32 15.53
CA CYS A 124 -14.03 0.68 14.94
C CYS A 124 -13.03 -0.49 14.97
N ILE A 125 -12.92 -1.18 16.11
CA ILE A 125 -12.03 -2.33 16.29
C ILE A 125 -12.49 -3.51 15.41
N LEU A 126 -13.80 -3.76 15.31
CA LEU A 126 -14.35 -4.83 14.47
C LEU A 126 -14.09 -4.58 12.98
N LEU A 127 -14.29 -3.34 12.50
CA LEU A 127 -13.97 -2.95 11.12
C LEU A 127 -12.45 -3.05 10.86
N SER A 128 -11.63 -2.65 11.84
CA SER A 128 -10.18 -2.80 11.77
C SER A 128 -9.76 -4.26 11.63
N PHE A 129 -10.36 -5.17 12.41
CA PHE A 129 -10.14 -6.62 12.32
C PHE A 129 -10.50 -7.16 10.92
N GLY A 130 -11.68 -6.81 10.41
CA GLY A 130 -12.12 -7.25 9.07
C GLY A 130 -11.21 -6.78 7.94
N LEU A 131 -10.75 -5.52 8.00
CA LEU A 131 -9.78 -4.99 7.03
C LEU A 131 -8.40 -5.62 7.17
N ALA A 132 -7.90 -5.86 8.38
CA ALA A 132 -6.64 -6.56 8.58
C ALA A 132 -6.70 -7.97 7.98
N LEU A 133 -7.81 -8.68 8.19
CA LEU A 133 -8.05 -10.02 7.64
C LEU A 133 -8.10 -9.99 6.11
N GLY A 134 -8.86 -9.07 5.52
CA GLY A 134 -8.90 -8.90 4.06
C GLY A 134 -7.53 -8.58 3.48
N GLY A 135 -6.78 -7.67 4.10
CA GLY A 135 -5.42 -7.31 3.72
C GLY A 135 -4.46 -8.50 3.78
N LEU A 136 -4.57 -9.34 4.81
CA LEU A 136 -3.78 -10.57 4.97
C LEU A 136 -4.07 -11.60 3.87
N ILE A 137 -5.35 -11.85 3.58
CA ILE A 137 -5.79 -12.79 2.53
C ILE A 137 -5.30 -12.30 1.15
N MET A 138 -5.54 -11.04 0.83
CA MET A 138 -5.13 -10.47 -0.46
C MET A 138 -3.60 -10.39 -0.59
N GLY A 139 -2.88 -10.02 0.46
CA GLY A 139 -1.41 -10.02 0.48
C GLY A 139 -0.84 -11.40 0.18
N SER A 140 -1.39 -12.43 0.84
CA SER A 140 -1.01 -13.82 0.62
C SER A 140 -1.30 -14.29 -0.81
N ALA A 141 -2.46 -13.93 -1.36
CA ALA A 141 -2.82 -14.23 -2.75
C ALA A 141 -1.87 -13.56 -3.75
N ILE A 142 -1.47 -12.31 -3.50
CA ILE A 142 -0.52 -11.58 -4.35
C ILE A 142 0.87 -12.25 -4.30
N ILE A 143 1.36 -12.65 -3.12
CA ILE A 143 2.63 -13.37 -3.00
C ILE A 143 2.59 -14.67 -3.81
N PHE A 144 1.49 -15.42 -3.71
CA PHE A 144 1.32 -16.66 -4.48
C PHE A 144 1.25 -16.44 -5.99
N VAL A 145 0.47 -15.45 -6.44
CA VAL A 145 0.34 -15.15 -7.87
C VAL A 145 1.66 -14.63 -8.43
N THR A 146 2.32 -13.71 -7.71
CA THR A 146 3.61 -13.18 -8.14
C THR A 146 4.67 -14.28 -8.16
N SER A 147 4.65 -15.24 -7.22
CA SER A 147 5.61 -16.35 -7.19
C SER A 147 5.54 -17.26 -8.43
N THR A 148 4.34 -17.40 -9.01
CA THR A 148 4.06 -18.30 -10.15
C THR A 148 4.07 -17.58 -11.51
N CYS A 149 4.10 -16.25 -11.50
CA CYS A 149 3.90 -15.44 -12.71
C CYS A 149 5.21 -15.23 -13.51
N ASN A 150 5.17 -15.59 -14.80
CA ASN A 150 6.22 -15.30 -15.76
C ASN A 150 6.03 -13.91 -16.40
N VAL A 151 7.12 -13.26 -16.80
CA VAL A 151 7.10 -11.91 -17.38
C VAL A 151 6.21 -11.80 -18.63
N GLU A 152 6.26 -12.79 -19.51
CA GLU A 152 5.45 -12.82 -20.73
C GLU A 152 3.96 -12.91 -20.42
N TRP A 153 3.60 -13.73 -19.44
CA TRP A 153 2.22 -13.87 -19.02
C TRP A 153 1.72 -12.57 -18.37
N PHE A 154 2.55 -11.93 -17.53
CA PHE A 154 2.23 -10.64 -16.94
C PHE A 154 1.99 -9.59 -18.02
N ILE A 155 2.93 -9.36 -18.93
CA ILE A 155 2.76 -8.35 -19.99
C ILE A 155 1.51 -8.66 -20.83
N ASN A 156 1.36 -9.90 -21.32
CA ASN A 156 0.32 -10.25 -22.28
C ASN A 156 -1.09 -10.33 -21.67
N LYS A 157 -1.25 -10.75 -20.41
CA LYS A 157 -2.57 -10.89 -19.77
C LYS A 157 -2.95 -9.69 -18.94
N TRP A 158 -2.01 -9.17 -18.15
CA TRP A 158 -2.27 -8.18 -17.11
C TRP A 158 -2.28 -6.76 -17.66
N THR A 159 -1.40 -6.48 -18.62
CA THR A 159 -1.22 -5.10 -19.10
C THR A 159 -1.96 -4.81 -20.40
N ARG A 160 -2.71 -5.78 -20.97
CA ARG A 160 -3.38 -5.65 -22.27
C ARG A 160 -4.37 -4.49 -22.40
N SER A 161 -5.00 -4.04 -21.31
CA SER A 161 -5.95 -2.92 -21.34
C SER A 161 -5.76 -1.98 -20.15
N ARG A 162 -6.18 -0.71 -20.32
CA ARG A 162 -6.15 0.29 -19.24
C ARG A 162 -6.91 -0.19 -18.01
N SER A 163 -8.14 -0.68 -18.17
CA SER A 163 -8.98 -1.12 -17.04
C SER A 163 -8.34 -2.26 -16.23
N ARG A 164 -7.68 -3.22 -16.90
CA ARG A 164 -6.98 -4.32 -16.23
C ARG A 164 -5.78 -3.81 -15.45
N LEU A 165 -5.00 -2.90 -16.04
CA LEU A 165 -3.88 -2.27 -15.37
C LEU A 165 -4.32 -1.56 -14.08
N TYR A 166 -5.41 -0.78 -14.11
CA TYR A 166 -5.97 -0.17 -12.89
C TYR A 166 -6.41 -1.21 -11.86
N CYS A 167 -7.10 -2.27 -12.30
CA CYS A 167 -7.55 -3.35 -11.42
C CYS A 167 -6.36 -4.02 -10.71
N ILE A 168 -5.28 -4.30 -11.43
CA ILE A 168 -4.07 -4.89 -10.87
C ILE A 168 -3.36 -3.94 -9.93
N LEU A 169 -3.17 -2.67 -10.32
CA LEU A 169 -2.55 -1.68 -9.45
C LEU A 169 -3.37 -1.53 -8.15
N PHE A 170 -4.69 -1.58 -8.24
CA PHE A 170 -5.59 -1.59 -7.10
C PHE A 170 -5.43 -2.84 -6.25
N LEU A 171 -5.47 -4.03 -6.85
CA LEU A 171 -5.29 -5.31 -6.15
C LEU A 171 -3.94 -5.38 -5.44
N VAL A 172 -2.85 -4.99 -6.11
CA VAL A 172 -1.50 -4.97 -5.52
C VAL A 172 -1.38 -3.92 -4.42
N SER A 173 -2.05 -2.77 -4.56
CA SER A 173 -2.05 -1.72 -3.53
C SER A 173 -2.97 -2.04 -2.35
N TYR A 174 -3.92 -2.96 -2.52
CA TYR A 174 -4.96 -3.23 -1.53
C TYR A 174 -4.43 -3.63 -0.15
N PRO A 175 -3.43 -4.54 0.01
CA PRO A 175 -2.89 -4.85 1.33
C PRO A 175 -2.34 -3.61 2.06
N HIS A 176 -1.65 -2.72 1.33
CA HIS A 176 -1.13 -1.49 1.89
C HIS A 176 -2.23 -0.53 2.34
N ILE A 177 -3.26 -0.35 1.50
CA ILE A 177 -4.44 0.47 1.83
C ILE A 177 -5.18 -0.13 3.03
N SER A 178 -5.36 -1.44 3.05
CA SER A 178 -6.07 -2.15 4.11
C SER A 178 -5.35 -2.03 5.46
N VAL A 179 -4.02 -2.20 5.49
CA VAL A 179 -3.22 -1.96 6.70
C VAL A 179 -3.35 -0.52 7.19
N ALA A 180 -3.25 0.45 6.29
CA ALA A 180 -3.34 1.86 6.67
C ALA A 180 -4.70 2.22 7.27
N ILE A 181 -5.80 1.78 6.64
CA ILE A 181 -7.16 2.04 7.13
C ILE A 181 -7.42 1.24 8.41
N SER A 182 -7.04 -0.04 8.45
CA SER A 182 -7.20 -0.90 9.64
C SER A 182 -6.47 -0.32 10.85
N GLY A 183 -5.19 0.06 10.71
CA GLY A 183 -4.42 0.68 11.78
C GLY A 183 -5.02 2.00 12.24
N SER A 184 -5.50 2.83 11.30
CA SER A 184 -6.17 4.10 11.63
C SER A 184 -7.47 3.88 12.40
N LEU A 185 -8.31 2.93 11.98
CA LEU A 185 -9.55 2.60 12.69
C LEU A 185 -9.27 2.02 14.08
N CYS A 186 -8.24 1.19 14.23
CA CYS A 186 -7.83 0.68 15.55
C CYS A 186 -7.41 1.84 16.46
N ALA A 187 -6.56 2.75 15.96
CA ALA A 187 -6.11 3.92 16.71
C ALA A 187 -7.29 4.84 17.11
N ILE A 188 -8.23 5.08 16.19
CA ILE A 188 -9.45 5.86 16.47
C ILE A 188 -10.31 5.15 17.52
N GLY A 189 -10.51 3.83 17.41
CA GLY A 189 -11.28 3.05 18.39
C GLY A 189 -10.70 3.17 19.80
N ILE A 190 -9.38 3.04 19.93
CA ILE A 190 -8.68 3.20 21.21
C ILE A 190 -8.78 4.65 21.71
N ALA A 191 -8.64 5.65 20.83
CA ALA A 191 -8.74 7.06 21.21
C ALA A 191 -10.15 7.45 21.67
N LEU A 192 -11.18 6.90 21.03
CA LEU A 192 -12.57 7.06 21.47
C LEU A 192 -12.77 6.43 22.84
N ALA A 193 -12.30 5.19 23.06
CA ALA A 193 -12.39 4.54 24.36
C ALA A 193 -11.67 5.34 25.46
N ALA A 194 -10.49 5.86 25.16
CA ALA A 194 -9.71 6.71 26.06
C ALA A 194 -10.39 8.06 26.35
N SER A 195 -11.16 8.60 25.41
CA SER A 195 -11.89 9.86 25.60
C SER A 195 -13.07 9.71 26.56
N PHE A 196 -13.59 8.49 26.72
CA PHE A 196 -14.60 8.17 27.74
C PHE A 196 -14.00 7.79 29.10
N SER A 197 -12.68 7.64 29.22
CA SER A 197 -12.04 7.36 30.51
C SER A 197 -11.98 8.62 31.39
N GLU A 198 -12.14 8.42 32.70
CA GLU A 198 -11.94 9.49 33.70
C GLU A 198 -10.46 9.92 33.83
N ASN A 199 -9.53 9.09 33.36
CA ASN A 199 -8.10 9.35 33.47
C ASN A 199 -7.59 10.28 32.36
N ARG A 200 -7.39 11.57 32.70
CA ARG A 200 -6.86 12.59 31.76
C ARG A 200 -5.56 12.20 31.07
N LEU A 201 -4.68 11.47 31.76
CA LEU A 201 -3.39 11.03 31.20
C LEU A 201 -3.58 10.07 30.02
N ILE A 202 -4.54 9.16 30.10
CA ILE A 202 -4.89 8.21 29.03
C ILE A 202 -5.50 8.94 27.84
N SER A 203 -6.39 9.89 28.10
CA SER A 203 -7.01 10.73 27.06
C SER A 203 -5.97 11.58 26.30
N ILE A 204 -5.04 12.25 27.00
CA ILE A 204 -3.97 13.01 26.35
C ILE A 204 -3.06 12.09 25.55
N GLY A 205 -2.66 10.95 26.12
CA GLY A 205 -1.82 9.96 25.45
C GLY A 205 -2.44 9.43 24.16
N SER A 206 -3.75 9.19 24.14
CA SER A 206 -4.45 8.67 22.96
C SER A 206 -4.50 9.67 21.79
N VAL A 207 -4.58 10.98 22.09
CA VAL A 207 -4.49 12.02 21.07
C VAL A 207 -3.13 11.96 20.37
N PHE A 208 -2.03 11.79 21.10
CA PHE A 208 -0.70 11.65 20.49
C PHE A 208 -0.60 10.38 19.61
N VAL A 209 -1.22 9.28 20.04
CA VAL A 209 -1.26 8.02 19.26
C VAL A 209 -1.96 8.19 17.92
N VAL A 210 -2.98 9.06 17.81
CA VAL A 210 -3.67 9.35 16.54
C VAL A 210 -2.97 10.45 15.74
N LEU A 211 -2.41 11.45 16.44
CA LEU A 211 -1.73 12.58 15.81
C LEU A 211 -0.48 12.14 15.04
N PHE A 212 0.29 11.20 15.60
CA PHE A 212 1.55 10.78 14.98
C PHE A 212 1.37 10.08 13.62
N PRO A 213 0.49 9.07 13.46
CA PRO A 213 0.18 8.47 12.15
C PRO A 213 -0.46 9.45 11.17
N THR A 214 -1.35 10.33 11.63
CA THR A 214 -2.00 11.30 10.74
C THR A 214 -0.99 12.33 10.21
N ALA A 215 -0.09 12.82 11.07
CA ALA A 215 0.98 13.73 10.67
C ALA A 215 1.94 13.08 9.66
N THR A 216 2.29 11.80 9.82
CA THR A 216 3.16 11.10 8.86
C THR A 216 2.47 10.92 7.50
N VAL A 217 1.17 10.62 7.46
CA VAL A 217 0.39 10.56 6.22
C VAL A 217 0.32 11.93 5.54
N SER A 218 0.07 13.00 6.30
CA SER A 218 0.05 14.36 5.75
C SER A 218 1.40 14.77 5.16
N LEU A 219 2.50 14.46 5.85
CA LEU A 219 3.86 14.73 5.38
C LEU A 219 4.19 13.94 4.12
N PHE A 220 3.77 12.68 4.06
CA PHE A 220 3.94 11.84 2.88
C PHE A 220 3.13 12.36 1.67
N ALA A 221 1.88 12.76 1.90
CA ALA A 221 1.04 13.37 0.88
C ALA A 221 1.67 14.68 0.35
N TRP A 222 2.17 15.52 1.26
CA TRP A 222 2.87 16.75 0.91
C TRP A 222 4.09 16.48 0.02
N ILE A 223 4.98 15.58 0.43
CA ILE A 223 6.16 15.18 -0.35
C ILE A 223 5.76 14.64 -1.72
N THR A 224 4.65 13.92 -1.82
CA THR A 224 4.19 13.31 -3.08
C THR A 224 3.58 14.33 -4.05
N ILE A 225 3.02 15.42 -3.53
CA ILE A 225 2.39 16.48 -4.32
C ILE A 225 3.43 17.47 -4.85
N MET A 226 4.45 17.81 -4.05
CA MET A 226 5.62 18.56 -4.52
C MET A 226 6.46 17.76 -5.50
#